data_AF-A0A7L4HVQ6-F1
#
_entry.id   AF-A0A7L4HVQ6-F1
#
_cell.length_a   1.000
_cell.length_b   1.000
_cell.length_c   1.000
_cell.angle_alpha   90.00
_cell.angle_beta   90.00
_cell.angle_gamma   90.00
#
_symmetry.space_group_name_H-M   'P 1'
#
loop_
_entity.id
_entity.type
_entity.pdbx_description
1 polymer ?
#
loop_
_entity_poly.entity_id
_entity_poly.type
_entity_poly.pdbx_seq_one_letter_code
_entity_poly.pdbx_strand_id
1 'polypeptide(L)'
;SGPLPTLQELEVTVLDARMCNNSRFWHGEIAPTMICFQGRRRGSAPSKGDSGGPLVCGKRAKVAGVMSFSSPDPTDTFKPPVATSAVKHKKWIQKILR
;
A
#
# COMPACT_ATOMS: atom_id res chain seq x y z
N SER A 1 -3.91 15.99 21.33
CA SER A 1 -4.77 14.81 21.51
C SER A 1 -4.64 13.95 20.27
N GLY A 2 -3.95 12.81 20.35
CA GLY A 2 -3.89 11.86 19.23
C GLY A 2 -5.20 11.08 19.11
N PRO A 3 -5.43 10.33 18.02
CA PRO A 3 -6.57 9.42 17.91
C PRO A 3 -6.56 8.43 19.09
N LEU A 4 -7.74 8.06 19.59
CA LEU A 4 -7.90 7.00 20.58
C LEU A 4 -7.35 5.67 20.04
N PRO A 5 -6.83 4.75 20.89
CA PRO A 5 -6.21 3.48 20.47
C PRO A 5 -7.26 2.51 19.93
N THR A 6 -7.71 2.80 18.72
CA THR A 6 -8.80 2.13 18.03
C THR A 6 -8.36 1.84 16.61
N LEU A 7 -8.98 0.83 15.98
CA LEU A 7 -8.74 0.55 14.58
C LEU A 7 -9.14 1.75 13.74
N GLN A 8 -8.28 2.13 12.79
CA GLN A 8 -8.50 3.23 11.86
C GLN A 8 -8.44 2.70 10.42
N GLU A 9 -8.98 3.47 9.49
CA GLU A 9 -8.94 3.16 8.07
C GLU A 9 -8.51 4.38 7.26
N LEU A 10 -7.97 4.11 6.06
CA LEU A 10 -7.54 5.14 5.13
C LEU A 10 -8.06 4.82 3.73
N GLU A 11 -8.80 5.75 3.14
CA GLU A 11 -9.20 5.65 1.74
C GLU A 11 -8.03 6.02 0.82
N VAL A 12 -7.74 5.14 -0.13
CA VAL A 12 -6.56 5.24 -1.01
C VAL A 12 -6.91 5.07 -2.47
N THR A 13 -6.03 5.54 -3.35
CA THR A 13 -6.05 5.28 -4.79
C THR A 13 -4.75 4.63 -5.24
N VAL A 14 -4.86 3.61 -6.10
CA VAL A 14 -3.71 2.96 -6.73
C VAL A 14 -3.08 3.89 -7.77
N LEU A 15 -1.76 3.95 -7.80
CA LEU A 15 -0.97 4.73 -8.72
C LEU A 15 -0.39 3.84 -9.85
N ASP A 16 -0.08 4.45 -11.00
CA ASP A 16 0.64 3.74 -12.06
C ASP A 16 2.06 3.41 -11.59
N ALA A 17 2.43 2.13 -11.65
CA ALA A 17 3.72 1.65 -11.17
C ALA A 17 4.91 2.26 -11.93
N ARG A 18 4.75 2.64 -13.22
CA ARG A 18 5.79 3.33 -13.98
C ARG A 18 6.01 4.74 -13.47
N MET A 19 4.95 5.43 -13.05
CA MET A 19 5.09 6.73 -12.38
C MET A 19 5.85 6.58 -11.07
N CYS A 20 5.49 5.58 -10.24
CA CYS A 20 6.20 5.32 -8.99
C CYS A 20 7.65 4.88 -9.18
N ASN A 21 8.01 4.31 -10.34
CA ASN A 21 9.38 3.97 -10.69
C ASN A 21 10.18 5.09 -11.36
N ASN A 22 9.60 6.27 -11.57
CA ASN A 22 10.36 7.42 -12.02
C ASN A 22 11.47 7.77 -11.00
N SER A 23 12.57 8.36 -11.48
CA SER A 23 13.74 8.71 -10.66
C SER A 23 13.46 9.64 -9.49
N ARG A 24 12.42 10.48 -9.57
CA ARG A 24 11.98 11.31 -8.44
C ARG A 24 11.29 10.51 -7.34
N PHE A 25 10.73 9.34 -7.68
CA PHE A 25 9.98 8.50 -6.76
C PHE A 25 10.84 7.36 -6.24
N TRP A 26 10.45 6.10 -6.48
CA TRP A 26 11.17 4.91 -6.03
C TRP A 26 12.27 4.48 -6.99
N HIS A 27 12.50 5.20 -8.09
CA HIS A 27 13.66 5.03 -8.96
C HIS A 27 13.91 3.57 -9.42
N GLY A 28 12.85 2.87 -9.83
CA GLY A 28 12.93 1.50 -10.35
C GLY A 28 12.76 0.40 -9.31
N GLU A 29 12.67 0.72 -8.02
CA GLU A 29 12.58 -0.28 -6.93
C GLU A 29 11.19 -0.93 -6.79
N ILE A 30 10.15 -0.44 -7.48
CA ILE A 30 8.81 -1.03 -7.43
C ILE A 30 8.69 -2.18 -8.42
N ALA A 31 8.70 -3.40 -7.89
CA ALA A 31 8.56 -4.62 -8.67
C ALA A 31 7.13 -4.81 -9.24
N PRO A 32 6.93 -5.62 -10.30
CA PRO A 32 5.60 -5.94 -10.85
C PRO A 32 4.64 -6.67 -9.89
N THR A 33 5.16 -7.17 -8.78
CA THR A 33 4.42 -7.81 -7.69
C THR A 33 4.01 -6.83 -6.58
N MET A 34 4.37 -5.56 -6.71
CA MET A 34 4.04 -4.49 -5.76
C MET A 34 2.93 -3.58 -6.30
N ILE A 35 2.27 -2.88 -5.39
CA ILE A 35 1.18 -1.93 -5.64
C ILE A 35 1.59 -0.63 -4.97
N CYS A 36 1.80 0.41 -5.78
CA CYS A 36 2.01 1.76 -5.31
C CYS A 36 0.66 2.46 -5.13
N PHE A 37 0.46 3.19 -4.03
CA PHE A 37 -0.81 3.88 -3.76
C PHE A 37 -0.59 5.19 -3.00
N GLN A 38 -1.63 6.01 -2.92
CA GLN A 38 -1.65 7.24 -2.13
C GLN A 38 -2.96 7.38 -1.38
N GLY A 39 -2.94 8.06 -0.23
CA GLY A 39 -4.15 8.48 0.46
C GLY A 39 -4.94 9.48 -0.36
N ARG A 40 -6.27 9.37 -0.35
CA ARG A 40 -7.15 10.32 -1.05
C ARG A 40 -7.13 11.71 -0.41
N ARG A 41 -6.92 11.77 0.90
CA ARG A 41 -6.75 13.03 1.63
C ARG A 41 -5.28 13.46 1.55
N ARG A 42 -5.02 14.73 1.24
CA ARG A 42 -3.66 15.28 1.31
C ARG A 42 -3.07 15.09 2.71
N GLY A 43 -1.81 14.70 2.78
CA GLY A 43 -1.11 14.44 4.04
C GLY A 43 -1.62 13.22 4.81
N SER A 44 -2.41 12.35 4.17
CA SER A 44 -2.76 11.05 4.74
C SER A 44 -1.86 9.96 4.16
N ALA A 45 -1.21 9.22 5.05
CA ALA A 45 -0.38 8.08 4.71
C ALA A 45 -0.46 7.04 5.85
N PRO A 46 -0.26 5.75 5.53
CA PRO A 46 0.02 4.74 6.54
C PRO A 46 1.29 5.08 7.33
N SER A 47 1.30 4.67 8.59
CA SER A 47 2.36 4.90 9.58
C SER A 47 3.00 3.59 10.02
N LYS A 48 4.03 3.70 10.85
CA LYS A 48 4.60 2.57 11.60
C LYS A 48 3.48 1.84 12.36
N GLY A 49 3.38 0.53 12.12
CA GLY A 49 2.35 -0.34 12.69
C GLY A 49 1.30 -0.80 11.67
N ASP A 50 1.15 -0.10 10.54
CA ASP A 50 0.17 -0.49 9.51
C ASP A 50 0.71 -1.56 8.55
N SER A 51 2.02 -1.82 8.56
CA SER A 51 2.64 -2.89 7.77
C SER A 51 2.07 -4.25 8.14
N GLY A 52 1.74 -5.06 7.12
CA GLY A 52 0.99 -6.31 7.26
C GLY A 52 -0.54 -6.14 7.17
N GLY A 53 -1.06 -4.92 7.26
CA GLY A 53 -2.49 -4.62 7.11
C GLY A 53 -3.01 -4.84 5.68
N PRO A 54 -4.30 -5.17 5.50
CA PRO A 54 -4.85 -5.45 4.18
C PRO A 54 -5.13 -4.17 3.39
N LEU A 55 -4.73 -4.16 2.11
CA LEU A 55 -5.24 -3.23 1.12
C LEU A 55 -6.45 -3.86 0.41
N VAL A 56 -7.63 -3.27 0.60
CA VAL A 56 -8.90 -3.79 0.06
C VAL A 56 -9.40 -2.88 -1.06
N CYS A 57 -9.84 -3.44 -2.19
CA CYS A 57 -10.29 -2.68 -3.36
C CYS A 57 -11.54 -3.26 -4.02
N GLY A 58 -12.24 -2.41 -4.78
CA GLY A 58 -13.37 -2.77 -5.65
C GLY A 58 -14.75 -2.66 -4.99
N LYS A 59 -15.80 -2.65 -5.82
CA LYS A 59 -17.21 -2.56 -5.37
C LYS A 59 -17.62 -3.70 -4.44
N ARG A 60 -17.07 -4.89 -4.70
CA ARG A 60 -17.12 -6.03 -3.76
C ARG A 60 -15.75 -6.10 -3.12
N ALA A 61 -15.70 -5.88 -1.81
CA ALA A 61 -14.47 -5.84 -1.03
C ALA A 61 -13.64 -7.11 -1.27
N LYS A 62 -12.43 -6.93 -1.81
CA LYS A 62 -11.45 -8.00 -2.02
C LYS A 62 -10.07 -7.50 -1.62
N VAL A 63 -9.29 -8.37 -0.98
CA VAL A 63 -7.88 -8.09 -0.65
C VAL A 63 -7.09 -8.02 -1.95
N ALA A 64 -6.60 -6.83 -2.27
CA ALA A 64 -5.76 -6.56 -3.43
C ALA A 64 -4.27 -6.71 -3.08
N GLY A 65 -3.90 -6.35 -1.85
CA GLY A 65 -2.54 -6.42 -1.36
C GLY A 65 -2.41 -6.38 0.15
N VAL A 66 -1.16 -6.41 0.61
CA VAL A 66 -0.76 -6.33 2.01
C VAL A 66 0.21 -5.17 2.14
N MET A 67 -0.09 -4.19 2.99
CA MET A 67 0.76 -3.02 3.22
C MET A 67 2.17 -3.48 3.61
N SER A 68 3.20 -2.92 2.94
CA SER A 68 4.59 -3.33 3.15
C SER A 68 5.39 -2.20 3.77
N PHE A 69 5.63 -1.12 3.02
CA PHE A 69 6.46 -0.01 3.47
C PHE A 69 5.96 1.34 2.97
N SER A 70 6.32 2.40 3.67
CA SER A 70 6.10 3.79 3.32
C SER A 70 7.31 4.62 3.76
N SER A 71 7.36 5.88 3.33
CA SER A 71 8.34 6.83 3.85
C SER A 71 8.21 7.00 5.37
N PRO A 72 9.31 7.16 6.12
CA PRO A 72 9.26 7.58 7.52
C PRO A 72 8.57 8.93 7.70
N ASP A 73 8.63 9.79 6.68
CA ASP A 73 7.90 11.06 6.64
C ASP A 73 6.54 10.85 5.92
N PRO A 74 5.41 10.87 6.66
CA PRO A 74 4.09 10.68 6.08
C PRO A 74 3.67 11.82 5.13
N THR A 75 4.42 12.92 5.10
CA THR A 75 4.21 14.06 4.20
C THR A 75 5.03 13.97 2.90
N ASP A 76 5.93 12.99 2.78
CA ASP A 76 6.75 12.79 1.58
C ASP A 76 5.94 12.21 0.41
N THR A 77 5.49 13.12 -0.45
CA THR A 77 4.74 12.77 -1.66
C THR A 77 5.56 12.02 -2.72
N PHE A 78 6.89 12.03 -2.64
CA PHE A 78 7.77 11.35 -3.57
C PHE A 78 8.05 9.90 -3.17
N LYS A 79 7.65 9.49 -1.98
CA LYS A 79 7.81 8.11 -1.49
C LYS A 79 6.44 7.53 -1.11
N PRO A 80 5.54 7.38 -2.11
CA PRO A 80 4.19 6.87 -1.88
C PRO A 80 4.24 5.47 -1.26
N PRO A 81 3.30 5.14 -0.35
CA PRO A 81 3.17 3.83 0.25
C PRO A 81 3.09 2.69 -0.77
N VAL A 82 3.63 1.53 -0.37
CA VAL A 82 3.73 0.34 -1.21
C VAL A 82 3.17 -0.88 -0.49
N ALA A 83 2.32 -1.62 -1.19
CA ALA A 83 1.80 -2.90 -0.76
C ALA A 83 2.29 -4.04 -1.65
N THR A 84 2.40 -5.24 -1.11
CA THR A 84 2.62 -6.46 -1.89
C THR A 84 1.30 -6.96 -2.47
N SER A 85 1.25 -7.27 -3.77
CA SER A 85 0.02 -7.74 -4.42
C SER A 85 -0.36 -9.15 -3.97
N ALA A 86 -1.52 -9.28 -3.32
CA ALA A 86 -2.08 -10.57 -2.93
C ALA A 86 -2.53 -11.36 -4.17
N VAL A 87 -2.98 -10.66 -5.22
CA VAL A 87 -3.41 -11.27 -6.48
C VAL A 87 -2.24 -11.99 -7.17
N LYS A 88 -1.06 -11.36 -7.21
CA LYS A 88 0.14 -11.95 -7.83
C LYS A 88 0.67 -13.16 -7.04
N HIS A 89 0.42 -13.21 -5.72
CA HIS A 89 0.84 -14.31 -4.85
C HIS A 89 -0.26 -15.35 -4.59
N LYS A 90 -1.45 -15.20 -5.17
CA LYS A 90 -2.62 -16.06 -4.91
C LYS A 90 -2.33 -17.55 -5.05
N LYS A 91 -1.59 -17.95 -6.09
CA LYS A 91 -1.25 -19.37 -6.33
C LYS A 91 -0.43 -19.97 -5.19
N TRP A 92 0.54 -19.21 -4.69
CA TRP A 92 1.37 -19.63 -3.55
C TRP A 92 0.54 -19.72 -2.27
N ILE A 93 -0.28 -18.71 -1.96
CA ILE A 93 -1.18 -18.71 -0.80
C ILE A 93 -2.09 -19.95 -0.82
N GLN A 94 -2.72 -20.23 -1.97
CA GLN A 94 -3.59 -21.39 -2.14
C GLN A 94 -2.86 -22.74 -2.01
N LYS A 95 -1.55 -22.78 -2.30
CA LYS A 95 -0.74 -24.00 -2.11
C LYS A 95 -0.45 -24.25 -0.63
N ILE A 96 -0.24 -23.21 0.16
CA ILE A 96 0.08 -23.31 1.60
C ILE A 96 -1.15 -23.59 2.46
N LEU A 97 -2.31 -23.06 2.07
CA LEU A 97 -3.57 -23.26 2.81
C LEU A 97 -4.29 -24.58 2.47
N ARG A 98 -3.73 -25.39 1.58
CA ARG A 98 -4.19 -26.74 1.28
C ARG A 98 -3.46 -27.73 2.17
#